data_AF-A0A1F7BFR0-F1
#
_entry.id   AF-A0A1F7BFR0-F1
#
_cell.length_a   1.000
_cell.length_b   1.000
_cell.length_c   1.000
_cell.angle_alpha   90.00
_cell.angle_beta   90.00
_cell.angle_gamma   90.00
#
_symmetry.space_group_name_H-M   'P 1'
#
loop_
_entity.id
_entity.type
_entity.pdbx_description
1 polymer ?
#
loop_
_entity_poly.entity_id
_entity_poly.type
_entity_poly.pdbx_seq_one_letter_code
_entity_poly.pdbx_strand_id
1 'polypeptide(L)'
;MTDNKSTPRSGIVARFASWAFGITFLLAALGLMGKNVVTAFWLLACGLLLLPPSSRQIAKRLNRSIPRWLSITAAVVGCFALIAIAEPSAPQQVQRVTDAVAPVEQPAPPATPVSEEDHLRQIVSDILKGNTNMSKPRLRKVDVVKQAAGGWGVFTEFNGGDNLTANMRKGDIESKMAEVYIALYTSGKDVQTATVAAYFPLVDRYGNESEGVVLKTSLSRAEAGKVNWDADNTMLRSSIIPDVWTTTLVHPEFR
;
A
#
# COMPACT_ATOMS: atom_id res chain seq x y z
N MET A 1 59.80 -33.64 5.42
CA MET A 1 58.86 -33.58 6.55
C MET A 1 58.18 -32.21 6.51
N THR A 2 57.19 -32.04 5.64
CA THR A 2 55.73 -32.21 5.89
C THR A 2 55.16 -31.16 6.85
N ASP A 3 54.42 -30.24 6.23
CA ASP A 3 53.17 -29.60 6.65
C ASP A 3 52.49 -30.15 7.91
N ASN A 4 52.00 -29.24 8.75
CA ASN A 4 50.57 -29.15 9.10
C ASN A 4 50.32 -27.91 9.99
N LYS A 5 49.98 -26.76 9.38
CA LYS A 5 49.23 -25.70 10.08
C LYS A 5 47.77 -25.84 9.70
N SER A 6 47.04 -26.51 10.57
CA SER A 6 45.59 -26.59 10.55
C SER A 6 44.96 -25.26 10.98
N THR A 7 43.85 -24.91 10.31
CA THR A 7 42.79 -23.91 10.61
C THR A 7 42.92 -22.47 10.08
N PRO A 8 41.81 -21.78 9.72
CA PRO A 8 40.42 -22.07 10.11
C PRO A 8 39.38 -22.13 8.96
N ARG A 9 38.72 -23.28 8.82
CA ARG A 9 37.45 -23.45 8.08
C ARG A 9 36.25 -22.73 8.74
N SER A 10 36.42 -22.04 9.87
CA SER A 10 35.31 -21.48 10.66
C SER A 10 34.68 -20.21 10.07
N GLY A 11 35.39 -19.46 9.22
CA GLY A 11 34.90 -18.20 8.66
C GLY A 11 33.83 -18.37 7.57
N ILE A 12 33.82 -19.51 6.89
CA ILE A 12 32.89 -19.77 5.77
C ILE A 12 31.58 -20.37 6.32
N VAL A 13 31.67 -21.33 7.24
CA VAL A 13 30.50 -21.98 7.85
C VAL A 13 29.65 -20.98 8.64
N ALA A 14 30.27 -20.04 9.38
CA ALA A 14 29.56 -19.01 10.11
C ALA A 14 28.78 -18.03 9.18
N ARG A 15 29.29 -17.79 7.96
CA ARG A 15 28.66 -16.91 6.97
C ARG A 15 27.49 -17.58 6.26
N PHE A 16 27.57 -18.89 6.02
CA PHE A 16 26.46 -19.66 5.48
C PHE A 16 25.35 -19.85 6.52
N ALA A 17 25.70 -20.08 7.78
CA ALA A 17 24.72 -20.19 8.86
C ALA A 17 23.92 -18.88 9.04
N SER A 18 24.58 -17.71 9.07
CA SER A 18 23.87 -16.43 9.22
C SER A 18 22.94 -16.11 8.05
N TRP A 19 23.30 -16.56 6.84
CA TRP A 19 22.45 -16.46 5.65
C TRP A 19 21.22 -17.36 5.76
N ALA A 20 21.42 -18.62 6.15
CA ALA A 20 20.33 -19.57 6.33
C ALA A 20 19.33 -19.05 7.37
N PHE A 21 19.79 -18.60 8.54
CA PHE A 21 18.92 -18.04 9.58
C PHE A 21 18.18 -16.79 9.11
N GLY A 22 18.85 -15.84 8.44
CA GLY A 22 18.19 -14.63 7.92
C GLY A 22 17.04 -14.93 6.96
N ILE A 23 17.23 -15.89 6.05
CA ILE A 23 16.20 -16.32 5.10
C ILE A 23 15.03 -17.01 5.81
N THR A 24 15.31 -17.90 6.77
CA THR A 24 14.25 -18.57 7.53
C THR A 24 13.39 -17.58 8.32
N PHE A 25 14.00 -16.56 8.92
CA PHE A 25 13.27 -15.50 9.63
C PHE A 25 12.41 -14.64 8.69
N LEU A 26 12.89 -14.34 7.47
CA LEU A 26 12.10 -13.61 6.47
C LEU A 26 10.90 -14.44 5.96
N LEU A 27 11.10 -15.73 5.73
CA LEU A 27 10.01 -16.63 5.31
C LEU A 27 8.99 -16.85 6.44
N ALA A 28 9.44 -16.99 7.69
CA ALA A 28 8.56 -17.07 8.85
C ALA A 28 7.76 -15.78 9.06
N ALA A 29 8.38 -14.60 8.89
CA ALA A 29 7.71 -13.31 8.96
C ALA A 29 6.59 -13.20 7.92
N LEU A 30 6.84 -13.66 6.69
CA LEU A 30 5.85 -13.66 5.61
C LEU A 30 4.65 -14.57 5.93
N GLY A 31 4.90 -15.74 6.52
CA GLY A 31 3.83 -16.68 6.92
C GLY A 31 2.99 -16.21 8.11
N LEU A 32 3.54 -15.39 9.01
CA LEU A 32 2.83 -14.86 10.18
C LEU A 32 2.08 -13.54 9.94
N MET A 33 2.26 -12.91 8.77
CA MET A 33 1.71 -11.59 8.45
C MET A 33 0.18 -11.55 8.48
N GLY A 34 -0.48 -12.71 8.30
CA GLY A 34 -1.95 -12.84 8.42
C GLY A 34 -2.47 -13.15 9.83
N LYS A 35 -1.60 -13.39 10.83
CA LYS A 35 -2.00 -13.79 12.19
C LYS A 35 -1.59 -12.79 13.26
N ASN A 36 -0.35 -12.30 13.22
CA ASN A 36 0.16 -11.35 14.21
C ASN A 36 1.17 -10.39 13.56
N VAL A 37 0.65 -9.26 13.07
CA VAL A 37 1.39 -8.24 12.31
C VAL A 37 2.61 -7.72 13.08
N VAL A 38 2.46 -7.50 14.39
CA VAL A 38 3.55 -7.02 15.26
C VAL A 38 4.70 -8.03 15.35
N THR A 39 4.38 -9.32 15.47
CA THR A 39 5.37 -10.40 15.51
C THR A 39 6.06 -10.56 14.15
N ALA A 40 5.31 -10.41 13.05
CA ALA A 40 5.85 -10.43 11.70
C ALA A 40 6.86 -9.30 11.45
N PHE A 41 6.56 -8.07 11.90
CA PHE A 41 7.50 -6.94 11.78
C PHE A 41 8.77 -7.15 12.61
N TRP A 42 8.66 -7.69 13.83
CA TRP A 42 9.82 -8.01 14.67
C TRP A 42 10.72 -9.09 14.04
N LEU A 43 10.13 -10.16 13.49
CA LEU A 43 10.88 -11.22 12.81
C LEU A 43 11.55 -10.73 11.52
N LEU A 44 10.87 -9.84 10.79
CA LEU A 44 11.39 -9.22 9.56
C LEU A 44 12.59 -8.31 9.88
N ALA A 45 12.49 -7.49 10.93
CA ALA A 45 13.60 -6.66 11.41
C ALA A 45 14.81 -7.50 11.86
N CYS A 46 14.59 -8.59 12.58
CA CYS A 46 15.66 -9.52 12.97
C CYS A 46 16.30 -10.22 11.76
N GLY A 47 15.51 -10.66 10.78
CA GLY A 47 15.99 -11.27 9.54
C GLY A 47 16.88 -10.32 8.72
N LEU A 48 16.48 -9.05 8.59
CA LEU A 48 17.27 -8.01 7.93
C LEU A 48 18.57 -7.67 8.66
N LEU A 49 18.59 -7.74 9.99
CA LEU A 49 19.78 -7.49 10.81
C LEU A 49 20.81 -8.62 10.70
N LEU A 50 20.36 -9.88 10.57
CA LEU A 50 21.23 -11.06 10.47
C LEU A 50 21.86 -11.22 9.07
N LEU A 51 21.27 -10.59 8.05
CA LEU A 51 21.81 -10.60 6.69
C LEU A 51 23.06 -9.69 6.58
N PRO A 52 24.19 -10.23 6.06
CA PRO A 52 25.45 -9.49 5.96
C PRO A 52 25.47 -8.28 5.01
N PRO A 53 24.72 -8.22 3.88
CA PRO A 53 24.73 -7.02 3.03
C PRO A 53 23.94 -5.86 3.66
N SER A 54 22.81 -6.15 4.31
CA SER A 54 21.92 -5.15 4.93
C SER A 54 22.51 -4.59 6.21
N SER A 55 23.05 -5.42 7.11
CA SER A 55 23.74 -4.93 8.32
C SER A 55 24.90 -3.99 8.02
N ARG A 56 25.65 -4.24 6.93
CA ARG A 56 26.72 -3.33 6.45
C ARG A 56 26.18 -2.01 5.92
N GLN A 57 25.04 -2.01 5.23
CA GLN A 57 24.40 -0.79 4.74
C GLN A 57 23.78 0.03 5.88
N ILE A 58 23.19 -0.63 6.88
CA ILE A 58 22.63 0.00 8.08
C ILE A 58 23.76 0.61 8.92
N ALA A 59 24.88 -0.10 9.11
CA ALA A 59 26.05 0.43 9.81
C ALA A 59 26.67 1.65 9.11
N LYS A 60 26.64 1.71 7.77
CA LYS A 60 27.08 2.90 7.01
C LYS A 60 26.18 4.11 7.25
N ARG A 61 24.87 3.92 7.39
CA ARG A 61 23.92 5.02 7.67
C ARG A 61 23.92 5.45 9.13
N LEU A 62 24.26 4.56 10.07
CA LEU A 62 24.19 4.83 11.51
C LEU A 62 25.52 5.34 12.12
N ASN A 63 26.57 5.53 11.30
CA ASN A 63 27.92 5.95 11.70
C ASN A 63 28.47 5.22 12.96
N ARG A 64 28.07 3.96 13.16
CA ARG A 64 28.46 3.14 14.31
C ARG A 64 28.51 1.68 13.87
N SER A 65 29.61 1.00 14.17
CA SER A 65 29.74 -0.43 13.94
C SER A 65 28.83 -1.17 14.92
N ILE A 66 27.82 -1.88 14.40
CA ILE A 66 26.92 -2.70 15.22
C ILE A 66 27.78 -3.79 15.90
N PRO A 67 27.88 -3.79 17.23
CA PRO A 67 28.78 -4.70 17.92
C PRO A 67 28.20 -6.12 17.88
N ARG A 68 29.07 -7.13 17.71
CA ARG A 68 28.67 -8.54 17.48
C ARG A 68 27.72 -9.10 18.55
N TRP A 69 27.78 -8.59 19.78
CA TRP A 69 26.89 -9.02 20.87
C TRP A 69 25.42 -8.68 20.60
N LEU A 70 25.13 -7.56 19.93
CA LEU A 70 23.76 -7.13 19.61
C LEU A 70 23.09 -8.08 18.59
N SER A 71 23.87 -8.57 17.62
CA SER A 71 23.43 -9.56 16.65
C SER A 71 23.18 -10.92 17.30
N ILE A 72 23.99 -11.29 18.31
CA ILE A 72 23.82 -12.53 19.07
C ILE A 72 22.59 -12.44 19.97
N THR A 73 22.35 -11.31 20.66
CA THR A 73 21.13 -11.11 21.47
C THR A 73 19.86 -11.14 20.61
N ALA A 74 19.88 -10.54 19.41
CA ALA A 74 18.75 -10.61 18.48
C ALA A 74 18.48 -12.06 18.01
N ALA A 75 19.54 -12.85 17.78
CA ALA A 75 19.41 -14.26 17.43
C ALA A 75 18.85 -15.11 18.58
N VAL A 76 19.32 -14.88 19.82
CA VAL A 76 18.84 -15.62 21.01
C VAL A 76 17.39 -15.26 21.34
N VAL A 77 17.02 -13.98 21.30
CA VAL A 77 15.64 -13.53 21.54
C VAL A 77 14.69 -14.01 20.43
N GLY A 78 15.14 -14.03 19.17
CA GLY A 78 14.39 -14.61 18.05
C GLY A 78 14.18 -16.12 18.17
N CYS A 79 15.17 -16.86 18.67
CA CYS A 79 15.03 -18.30 18.93
C CYS A 79 14.09 -18.61 20.11
N PHE A 80 14.08 -17.79 21.17
CA PHE A 80 13.13 -17.95 22.27
C PHE A 80 11.68 -17.64 21.88
N ALA A 81 11.46 -16.72 20.93
CA ALA A 81 10.12 -16.41 20.41
C ALA A 81 9.50 -17.55 19.56
N LEU A 82 10.29 -18.53 19.11
CA LEU A 82 9.80 -19.72 18.39
C LEU A 82 9.30 -20.84 19.31
N ILE A 83 9.57 -20.80 20.62
CA ILE A 83 9.26 -21.91 21.55
C ILE A 83 7.90 -21.73 22.26
N ALA A 84 7.24 -20.58 22.16
CA ALA A 84 5.95 -20.33 22.82
C ALA A 84 4.71 -20.70 21.97
N ILE A 85 4.78 -21.78 21.19
CA ILE A 85 3.62 -22.36 20.48
C ILE A 85 3.50 -23.82 20.87
N ALA A 86 3.19 -24.08 22.13
CA ALA A 86 2.78 -25.41 22.59
C ALA A 86 1.90 -25.26 23.82
N GLU A 87 0.60 -25.04 23.62
CA GLU A 87 -0.42 -25.37 24.61
C GLU A 87 -1.62 -26.05 23.93
N PRO A 88 -2.28 -26.96 24.65
CA PRO A 88 -2.67 -28.25 24.13
C PRO A 88 -4.16 -28.29 23.76
N SER A 89 -4.45 -28.95 22.66
CA SER A 89 -5.81 -29.31 22.24
C SER A 89 -6.25 -30.58 22.96
N ALA A 90 -7.31 -30.50 23.80
CA ALA A 90 -8.32 -31.56 24.06
C ALA A 90 -9.29 -31.13 25.19
N PRO A 91 -10.50 -31.73 25.34
CA PRO A 91 -11.36 -32.43 24.37
C PRO A 91 -12.83 -31.94 24.34
N GLN A 92 -13.58 -32.42 23.36
CA GLN A 92 -15.04 -32.24 23.19
C GLN A 92 -15.87 -33.07 24.20
N GLN A 93 -17.03 -32.55 24.61
CA GLN A 93 -18.37 -33.19 24.72
C GLN A 93 -19.29 -32.34 25.64
N VAL A 94 -20.63 -32.32 25.56
CA VAL A 94 -21.65 -33.02 24.75
C VAL A 94 -22.86 -32.09 24.57
N GLN A 95 -23.60 -32.31 23.47
CA GLN A 95 -24.90 -31.74 23.11
C GLN A 95 -25.83 -31.50 24.31
N ARG A 96 -26.44 -30.31 24.36
CA ARG A 96 -27.73 -30.11 25.02
C ARG A 96 -28.76 -29.89 23.91
N VAL A 97 -29.54 -30.95 23.64
CA VAL A 97 -30.78 -30.83 22.88
C VAL A 97 -31.67 -29.87 23.67
N THR A 98 -32.15 -28.83 23.00
CA THR A 98 -33.28 -28.04 23.50
C THR A 98 -34.18 -27.84 22.31
N ASP A 99 -35.24 -28.64 22.24
CA ASP A 99 -36.42 -28.37 21.44
C ASP A 99 -36.96 -26.99 21.82
N ALA A 100 -37.13 -26.08 20.85
CA ALA A 100 -38.21 -25.09 20.84
C ALA A 100 -38.14 -24.17 19.62
N VAL A 101 -39.14 -24.36 18.74
CA VAL A 101 -39.80 -23.37 17.87
C VAL A 101 -39.00 -22.86 16.66
N ALA A 102 -39.38 -23.39 15.49
CA ALA A 102 -39.02 -22.84 14.19
C ALA A 102 -39.52 -21.38 14.04
N PRO A 103 -38.63 -20.41 13.74
CA PRO A 103 -39.05 -19.15 13.18
C PRO A 103 -39.53 -19.39 11.76
N VAL A 104 -40.73 -18.91 11.44
CA VAL A 104 -41.25 -18.87 10.08
C VAL A 104 -40.25 -18.07 9.23
N GLU A 105 -39.68 -18.73 8.23
CA GLU A 105 -38.70 -18.19 7.30
C GLU A 105 -39.36 -17.07 6.47
N GLN A 106 -39.19 -15.83 6.92
CA GLN A 106 -39.55 -14.66 6.13
C GLN A 106 -38.55 -14.57 4.96
N PRO A 107 -39.00 -14.49 3.70
CA PRO A 107 -38.09 -14.42 2.57
C PRO A 107 -37.16 -13.23 2.74
N ALA A 108 -35.85 -13.48 2.71
CA ALA A 108 -34.86 -12.43 2.65
C ALA A 108 -35.21 -11.48 1.50
N PRO A 109 -35.20 -10.15 1.69
CA PRO A 109 -35.34 -9.20 0.60
C PRO A 109 -34.32 -9.57 -0.50
N PRO A 110 -34.70 -9.55 -1.79
CA PRO A 110 -33.76 -9.83 -2.86
C PRO A 110 -32.55 -8.90 -2.71
N ALA A 111 -31.35 -9.47 -2.75
CA ALA A 111 -30.12 -8.70 -2.75
C ALA A 111 -30.20 -7.67 -3.90
N THR A 112 -30.26 -6.39 -3.55
CA THR A 112 -30.26 -5.31 -4.53
C THR A 112 -28.99 -5.46 -5.38
N PRO A 113 -29.09 -5.52 -6.72
CA PRO A 113 -27.90 -5.51 -7.55
C PRO A 113 -27.13 -4.22 -7.25
N VAL A 114 -25.82 -4.35 -7.00
CA VAL A 114 -24.94 -3.21 -6.74
C VAL A 114 -25.12 -2.19 -7.87
N SER A 115 -25.52 -0.97 -7.53
CA SER A 115 -25.78 0.09 -8.51
C SER A 115 -24.50 0.39 -9.29
N GLU A 116 -24.60 0.77 -10.57
CA GLU A 116 -23.41 1.20 -11.34
C GLU A 116 -22.66 2.34 -10.68
N GLU A 117 -23.40 3.20 -9.98
CA GLU A 117 -22.87 4.27 -9.14
C GLU A 117 -21.93 3.75 -8.06
N ASP A 118 -22.31 2.67 -7.39
CA ASP A 118 -21.52 2.03 -6.34
C ASP A 118 -20.30 1.31 -6.92
N HIS A 119 -20.41 0.73 -8.12
CA HIS A 119 -19.25 0.19 -8.83
C HIS A 119 -18.22 1.28 -9.17
N LEU A 120 -18.67 2.45 -9.65
CA LEU A 120 -17.76 3.58 -9.94
C LEU A 120 -17.08 4.09 -8.65
N ARG A 121 -17.81 4.20 -7.54
CA ARG A 121 -17.23 4.53 -6.23
C ARG A 121 -16.21 3.51 -5.79
N GLN A 122 -16.52 2.22 -5.96
CA GLN A 122 -15.65 1.13 -5.57
C GLN A 122 -14.34 1.15 -6.36
N ILE A 123 -14.40 1.34 -7.69
CA ILE A 123 -13.22 1.46 -8.55
C ILE A 123 -12.27 2.55 -8.02
N VAL A 124 -12.78 3.74 -7.75
CA VAL A 124 -11.96 4.85 -7.23
C VAL A 124 -11.43 4.55 -5.84
N SER A 125 -12.26 3.95 -4.98
CA SER A 125 -11.89 3.58 -3.61
C SER A 125 -10.77 2.55 -3.58
N ASP A 126 -10.77 1.59 -4.51
CA ASP A 126 -9.72 0.57 -4.60
C ASP A 126 -8.38 1.13 -5.06
N ILE A 127 -8.38 2.10 -5.97
CA ILE A 127 -7.17 2.81 -6.43
C ILE A 127 -6.60 3.68 -5.31
N LEU A 128 -7.46 4.39 -4.59
CA LEU A 128 -7.07 5.38 -3.58
C LEU A 128 -7.15 4.84 -2.14
N LYS A 129 -7.15 3.52 -1.96
CA LYS A 129 -7.18 2.90 -0.64
C LYS A 129 -5.89 3.15 0.16
N GLY A 130 -6.04 3.05 1.47
CA GLY A 130 -4.96 3.17 2.43
C GLY A 130 -4.59 4.62 2.75
N ASN A 131 -3.40 4.81 3.31
CA ASN A 131 -2.92 6.09 3.78
C ASN A 131 -1.80 6.65 2.90
N THR A 132 -1.66 7.96 2.90
CA THR A 132 -0.46 8.68 2.47
C THR A 132 0.70 8.39 3.44
N ASN A 133 1.91 8.75 3.03
CA ASN A 133 3.07 8.73 3.93
C ASN A 133 3.05 9.81 5.02
N MET A 134 2.01 10.65 5.05
CA MET A 134 1.70 11.59 6.14
C MET A 134 0.61 11.04 7.09
N SER A 135 0.34 9.73 7.04
CA SER A 135 -0.67 9.05 7.87
C SER A 135 -2.11 9.53 7.69
N LYS A 136 -2.43 10.25 6.61
CA LYS A 136 -3.79 10.64 6.24
C LYS A 136 -4.42 9.63 5.28
N PRO A 137 -5.73 9.35 5.35
CA PRO A 137 -6.42 8.57 4.32
C PRO A 137 -6.13 9.15 2.94
N ARG A 138 -5.78 8.30 1.97
CA ARG A 138 -5.48 8.79 0.61
C ARG A 138 -6.76 9.27 -0.05
N LEU A 139 -7.84 8.49 -0.02
CA LEU A 139 -9.14 8.96 -0.48
C LEU A 139 -9.78 9.94 0.51
N ARG A 140 -10.29 11.09 0.02
CA ARG A 140 -11.12 12.02 0.79
C ARG A 140 -12.60 11.90 0.44
N LYS A 141 -12.90 11.88 -0.86
CA LYS A 141 -14.28 11.94 -1.36
C LYS A 141 -14.39 11.31 -2.75
N VAL A 142 -15.50 10.62 -3.02
CA VAL A 142 -15.94 10.25 -4.36
C VAL A 142 -17.43 10.54 -4.50
N ASP A 143 -17.78 11.47 -5.37
CA ASP A 143 -19.16 11.72 -5.78
C ASP A 143 -19.35 11.18 -7.19
N VAL A 144 -20.44 10.44 -7.37
CA VAL A 144 -20.87 9.94 -8.67
C VAL A 144 -22.26 10.52 -8.91
N VAL A 145 -22.42 11.24 -10.01
CA VAL A 145 -23.65 11.97 -10.33
C VAL A 145 -24.11 11.63 -11.74
N LYS A 146 -25.41 11.42 -11.92
CA LYS A 146 -25.98 11.21 -13.25
C LYS A 146 -25.98 12.53 -14.03
N GLN A 147 -25.48 12.53 -15.26
CA GLN A 147 -25.47 13.75 -16.08
C GLN A 147 -26.77 13.92 -16.86
N ALA A 148 -27.11 15.17 -17.19
CA ALA A 148 -28.34 15.53 -17.90
C ALA A 148 -28.46 14.84 -19.28
N ALA A 149 -27.33 14.62 -19.96
CA ALA A 149 -27.26 13.92 -21.25
C ALA A 149 -27.20 12.38 -21.13
N GLY A 150 -27.34 11.83 -19.92
CA GLY A 150 -27.07 10.42 -19.63
C GLY A 150 -25.63 10.17 -19.19
N GLY A 151 -25.35 8.94 -18.74
CA GLY A 151 -24.05 8.56 -18.18
C GLY A 151 -23.71 9.24 -16.85
N TRP A 152 -22.44 9.12 -16.46
CA TRP A 152 -21.96 9.44 -15.12
C TRP A 152 -20.87 10.53 -15.13
N GLY A 153 -21.01 11.49 -14.22
CA GLY A 153 -19.94 12.38 -13.81
C GLY A 153 -19.31 11.86 -12.52
N VAL A 154 -17.99 11.79 -12.46
CA VAL A 154 -17.24 11.33 -11.27
C VAL A 154 -16.36 12.45 -10.76
N PHE A 155 -16.52 12.81 -9.48
CA PHE A 155 -15.69 13.80 -8.80
C PHE A 155 -14.94 13.12 -7.65
N THR A 156 -13.61 13.16 -7.71
CA THR A 156 -12.73 12.49 -6.76
C THR A 156 -11.83 13.49 -6.08
N GLU A 157 -11.74 13.42 -4.76
CA GLU A 157 -10.77 14.17 -3.95
C GLU A 157 -9.85 13.21 -3.21
N PHE A 158 -8.55 13.50 -3.22
CA PHE A 158 -7.55 12.69 -2.53
C PHE A 158 -6.47 13.54 -1.86
N ASN A 159 -5.82 13.01 -0.84
CA ASN A 159 -4.66 13.61 -0.19
C ASN A 159 -3.38 13.16 -0.93
N GLY A 160 -2.56 14.12 -1.36
CA GLY A 160 -1.22 13.87 -1.89
C GLY A 160 -0.25 13.43 -0.80
N GLY A 161 0.77 12.65 -1.17
CA GLY A 161 1.87 12.29 -0.28
C GLY A 161 2.97 13.35 -0.26
N ASP A 162 3.72 13.41 0.83
CA ASP A 162 4.88 14.29 0.95
C ASP A 162 6.14 13.59 0.43
N ASN A 163 6.76 14.12 -0.61
CA ASN A 163 7.93 13.53 -1.25
C ASN A 163 9.13 14.49 -1.15
N LEU A 164 10.34 13.95 -1.32
CA LEU A 164 11.61 14.66 -1.11
C LEU A 164 11.71 16.02 -1.82
N THR A 165 11.05 16.19 -2.96
CA THR A 165 11.05 17.45 -3.73
C THR A 165 9.65 17.79 -4.23
N ALA A 166 9.40 19.07 -4.54
CA ALA A 166 8.14 19.53 -5.12
C ALA A 166 7.79 18.81 -6.44
N ASN A 167 8.78 18.58 -7.31
CA ASN A 167 8.58 17.87 -8.57
C ASN A 167 8.21 16.39 -8.36
N MET A 168 8.81 15.72 -7.36
CA MET A 168 8.41 14.36 -7.00
C MET A 168 7.00 14.31 -6.41
N ARG A 169 6.61 15.31 -5.61
CA ARG A 169 5.23 15.44 -5.11
C ARG A 169 4.25 15.61 -6.26
N LYS A 170 4.53 16.54 -7.19
CA LYS A 170 3.70 16.77 -8.38
C LYS A 170 3.57 15.51 -9.23
N GLY A 171 4.69 14.84 -9.54
CA GLY A 171 4.69 13.62 -10.34
C GLY A 171 3.92 12.47 -9.68
N ASP A 172 4.02 12.28 -8.36
CA ASP A 172 3.21 11.29 -7.64
C ASP A 172 1.71 11.61 -7.70
N ILE A 173 1.35 12.88 -7.49
CA ILE A 173 -0.02 13.37 -7.61
C ILE A 173 -0.57 13.12 -9.02
N GLU A 174 0.14 13.54 -10.06
CA GLU A 174 -0.26 13.36 -11.46
C GLU A 174 -0.40 11.87 -11.80
N SER A 175 0.55 11.05 -11.35
CA SER A 175 0.51 9.61 -11.55
C SER A 175 -0.72 8.97 -10.90
N LYS A 176 -1.12 9.42 -9.71
CA LYS A 176 -2.33 8.96 -9.03
C LYS A 176 -3.61 9.44 -9.69
N MET A 177 -3.63 10.68 -10.18
CA MET A 177 -4.74 11.17 -11.01
C MET A 177 -4.91 10.32 -12.26
N ALA A 178 -3.82 10.01 -12.95
CA ALA A 178 -3.85 9.16 -14.13
C ALA A 178 -4.35 7.75 -13.83
N GLU A 179 -3.93 7.12 -12.71
CA GLU A 179 -4.48 5.82 -12.28
C GLU A 179 -6.01 5.87 -12.14
N VAL A 180 -6.56 6.95 -11.57
CA VAL A 180 -8.02 7.13 -11.44
C VAL A 180 -8.68 7.24 -12.80
N TYR A 181 -8.15 8.06 -13.72
CA TYR A 181 -8.72 8.20 -15.06
C TYR A 181 -8.68 6.89 -15.85
N ILE A 182 -7.55 6.17 -15.83
CA ILE A 182 -7.41 4.89 -16.50
C ILE A 182 -8.46 3.92 -15.98
N ALA A 183 -8.57 3.78 -14.65
CA ALA A 183 -9.52 2.86 -14.04
C ALA A 183 -10.98 3.19 -14.39
N LEU A 184 -11.34 4.49 -14.42
CA LEU A 184 -12.69 4.93 -14.76
C LEU A 184 -13.04 4.68 -16.23
N TYR A 185 -12.18 5.11 -17.16
CA TYR A 185 -12.48 5.06 -18.59
C TYR A 185 -12.29 3.66 -19.22
N THR A 186 -11.56 2.76 -18.56
CA THR A 186 -11.43 1.35 -18.98
C THR A 186 -12.41 0.41 -18.26
N SER A 187 -13.23 0.92 -17.34
CA SER A 187 -14.19 0.12 -16.55
C SER A 187 -15.38 -0.45 -17.35
N GLY A 188 -15.57 -0.02 -18.59
CA GLY A 188 -16.76 -0.32 -19.39
C GLY A 188 -18.02 0.44 -18.95
N LYS A 189 -17.88 1.44 -18.06
CA LYS A 189 -18.98 2.31 -17.61
C LYS A 189 -19.07 3.58 -18.46
N ASP A 190 -20.28 4.11 -18.58
CA ASP A 190 -20.55 5.32 -19.38
C ASP A 190 -20.18 6.59 -18.61
N VAL A 191 -18.88 6.78 -18.38
CA VAL A 191 -18.32 7.97 -17.72
C VAL A 191 -18.23 9.11 -18.74
N GLN A 192 -19.03 10.15 -18.55
CA GLN A 192 -19.02 11.34 -19.41
C GLN A 192 -17.91 12.32 -19.02
N THR A 193 -17.65 12.47 -17.72
CA THR A 193 -16.60 13.36 -17.22
C THR A 193 -16.07 12.83 -15.89
N ALA A 194 -14.76 12.79 -15.75
CA ALA A 194 -14.10 12.57 -14.48
C ALA A 194 -13.32 13.83 -14.08
N THR A 195 -13.37 14.22 -12.81
CA THR A 195 -12.60 15.32 -12.25
C THR A 195 -11.89 14.84 -10.99
N VAL A 196 -10.59 15.06 -10.91
CA VAL A 196 -9.77 14.61 -9.79
C VAL A 196 -9.05 15.81 -9.18
N ALA A 197 -9.19 15.98 -7.86
CA ALA A 197 -8.56 17.03 -7.09
C ALA A 197 -7.63 16.45 -6.02
N ALA A 198 -6.39 16.95 -5.99
CA ALA A 198 -5.42 16.61 -4.96
C ALA A 198 -5.35 17.72 -3.90
N TYR A 199 -5.39 17.31 -2.64
CA TYR A 199 -5.18 18.16 -1.47
C TYR A 199 -3.80 17.92 -0.89
N PHE A 200 -3.19 18.97 -0.39
CA PHE A 200 -1.91 18.91 0.31
C PHE A 200 -1.85 19.98 1.42
N PRO A 201 -1.12 19.73 2.52
CA PRO A 201 -0.83 20.77 3.50
C PRO A 201 0.01 21.89 2.88
N LEU A 202 -0.48 23.12 2.96
CA LEU A 202 0.18 24.33 2.50
C LEU A 202 0.53 25.21 3.70
N VAL A 203 1.65 25.91 3.61
CA VAL A 203 2.11 26.82 4.65
C VAL A 203 2.00 28.25 4.13
N ASP A 204 1.28 29.11 4.84
CA ASP A 204 1.18 30.51 4.45
C ASP A 204 2.46 31.30 4.79
N ARG A 205 2.51 32.58 4.36
CA ARG A 205 3.65 33.48 4.64
C ARG A 205 3.90 33.77 6.13
N TYR A 206 2.96 33.39 6.99
CA TYR A 206 3.02 33.56 8.44
C TYR A 206 3.34 32.25 9.17
N GLY A 207 3.53 31.14 8.45
CA GLY A 207 3.84 29.83 9.02
C GLY A 207 2.61 29.01 9.42
N ASN A 208 1.40 29.41 9.06
CA ASN A 208 0.19 28.64 9.36
C ASN A 208 -0.01 27.53 8.32
N GLU A 209 -0.21 26.31 8.79
CA GLU A 209 -0.51 25.15 7.93
C GLU A 209 -2.02 25.02 7.69
N SER A 210 -2.42 24.82 6.43
CA SER A 210 -3.80 24.51 6.07
C SER A 210 -3.88 23.59 4.86
N GLU A 211 -4.90 22.75 4.79
CA GLU A 211 -5.13 21.88 3.63
C GLU A 211 -5.72 22.69 2.47
N GLY A 212 -5.09 22.60 1.30
CA GLY A 212 -5.61 23.25 0.09
C GLY A 212 -5.52 22.35 -1.13
N VAL A 213 -6.37 22.64 -2.12
CA VAL A 213 -6.30 21.97 -3.43
C VAL A 213 -5.05 22.45 -4.14
N VAL A 214 -4.14 21.53 -4.47
CA VAL A 214 -2.88 21.85 -5.14
C VAL A 214 -2.89 21.58 -6.63
N LEU A 215 -3.69 20.60 -7.06
CA LEU A 215 -3.89 20.28 -8.46
C LEU A 215 -5.33 19.79 -8.66
N LYS A 216 -6.00 20.26 -9.70
CA LYS A 216 -7.31 19.78 -10.12
C LYS A 216 -7.32 19.59 -11.63
N THR A 217 -7.62 18.38 -12.06
CA THR A 217 -7.71 18.03 -13.47
C THR A 217 -9.10 17.51 -13.81
N SER A 218 -9.46 17.54 -15.08
CA SER A 218 -10.66 16.90 -15.60
C SER A 218 -10.38 16.23 -16.93
N LEU A 219 -10.93 15.05 -17.14
CA LEU A 219 -10.93 14.35 -18.42
C LEU A 219 -12.37 14.16 -18.87
N SER A 220 -12.66 14.49 -20.12
CA SER A 220 -13.98 14.29 -20.74
C SER A 220 -13.99 12.99 -21.53
N ARG A 221 -15.18 12.42 -21.75
CA ARG A 221 -15.36 11.27 -22.63
C ARG A 221 -14.84 11.53 -24.04
N ALA A 222 -14.98 12.76 -24.55
CA ALA A 222 -14.54 13.12 -25.88
C ALA A 222 -13.01 13.03 -26.04
N GLU A 223 -12.25 13.49 -25.04
CA GLU A 223 -10.79 13.36 -25.06
C GLU A 223 -10.35 11.93 -24.73
N ALA A 224 -11.00 11.29 -23.74
CA ALA A 224 -10.76 9.89 -23.40
C ALA A 224 -10.99 8.94 -24.59
N GLY A 225 -11.96 9.25 -25.47
CA GLY A 225 -12.23 8.47 -26.68
C GLY A 225 -11.13 8.52 -27.74
N LYS A 226 -10.17 9.45 -27.63
CA LYS A 226 -9.02 9.58 -28.54
C LYS A 226 -7.77 8.87 -28.01
N VAL A 227 -7.78 8.45 -26.75
CA VAL A 227 -6.62 7.86 -26.07
C VAL A 227 -6.40 6.42 -26.56
N ASN A 228 -5.14 6.08 -26.83
CA ASN A 228 -4.73 4.70 -27.04
C ASN A 228 -4.56 3.99 -25.67
N TRP A 229 -5.62 3.34 -25.20
CA TRP A 229 -5.64 2.63 -23.91
C TRP A 229 -4.79 1.35 -23.88
N ASP A 230 -4.35 0.85 -25.04
CA ASP A 230 -3.47 -0.33 -25.15
C ASP A 230 -1.98 0.02 -25.02
N ALA A 231 -1.64 1.31 -24.87
CA ALA A 231 -0.28 1.75 -24.61
C ALA A 231 0.24 1.22 -23.26
N ASP A 232 1.58 1.20 -23.11
CA ASP A 232 2.21 0.81 -21.84
C ASP A 232 1.66 1.66 -20.68
N ASN A 233 1.34 1.00 -19.55
CA ASN A 233 0.72 1.68 -18.41
C ASN A 233 1.59 2.80 -17.82
N THR A 234 2.91 2.68 -17.91
CA THR A 234 3.82 3.75 -17.50
C THR A 234 3.64 4.97 -18.41
N MET A 235 3.58 4.74 -19.73
CA MET A 235 3.38 5.79 -20.73
C MET A 235 2.00 6.45 -20.61
N LEU A 236 0.95 5.67 -20.33
CA LEU A 236 -0.38 6.19 -20.02
C LEU A 236 -0.31 7.17 -18.85
N ARG A 237 0.36 6.78 -17.77
CA ARG A 237 0.39 7.56 -16.53
C ARG A 237 1.30 8.78 -16.56
N SER A 238 2.43 8.70 -17.26
CA SER A 238 3.47 9.75 -17.23
C SER A 238 3.39 10.75 -18.37
N SER A 239 2.70 10.43 -19.47
CA SER A 239 2.63 11.29 -20.65
C SER A 239 1.22 11.36 -21.22
N ILE A 240 0.65 10.23 -21.68
CA ILE A 240 -0.58 10.28 -22.50
C ILE A 240 -1.74 10.91 -21.73
N ILE A 241 -2.04 10.45 -20.52
CA ILE A 241 -3.15 10.99 -19.72
C ILE A 241 -2.88 12.42 -19.25
N PRO A 242 -1.67 12.76 -18.75
CA PRO A 242 -1.31 14.15 -18.47
C PRO A 242 -1.45 15.12 -19.65
N ASP A 243 -1.22 14.66 -20.88
CA ASP A 243 -1.27 15.50 -22.08
C ASP A 243 -2.70 15.77 -22.58
N VAL A 244 -3.67 14.93 -22.23
CA VAL A 244 -5.06 15.04 -22.72
C VAL A 244 -6.05 15.57 -21.70
N TRP A 245 -5.72 15.55 -20.40
CA TRP A 245 -6.59 16.14 -19.40
C TRP A 245 -6.58 17.67 -19.49
N THR A 246 -7.57 18.30 -18.87
CA THR A 246 -7.57 19.75 -18.67
C THR A 246 -7.18 20.04 -17.23
N THR A 247 -6.14 20.85 -17.03
CA THR A 247 -5.80 21.38 -15.70
C THR A 247 -6.69 22.59 -15.40
N THR A 248 -7.55 22.47 -14.39
CA THR A 248 -8.49 23.53 -13.98
C THR A 248 -7.96 24.36 -12.81
N LEU A 249 -7.04 23.80 -12.02
CA LEU A 249 -6.34 24.50 -10.95
C LEU A 249 -4.94 23.91 -10.78
N VAL A 250 -3.94 24.78 -10.66
CA VAL A 250 -2.60 24.42 -10.16
C VAL A 250 -2.15 25.49 -9.17
N HIS A 251 -1.85 25.08 -7.94
CA HIS A 251 -1.34 25.97 -6.91
C HIS A 251 0.07 26.45 -7.30
N PRO A 252 0.47 27.70 -7.02
CA PRO A 252 1.78 28.23 -7.41
C PRO A 252 2.98 27.37 -7.00
N GLU A 253 2.92 26.70 -5.85
CA GLU A 253 3.98 25.81 -5.36
C GLU A 253 4.14 24.50 -6.17
N PHE A 254 3.18 24.20 -7.06
CA PHE A 254 3.12 22.99 -7.88
C PHE A 254 3.21 23.29 -9.39
N ARG A 255 3.64 24.51 -9.76
CA ARG A 255 3.87 24.87 -11.17
C ARG A 255 5.16 24.28 -11.70
#